data_AF-A0A4V2I532-F1
#
_entry.id   AF-A0A4V2I532-F1
#
_cell.length_a   1.000
_cell.length_b   1.000
_cell.length_c   1.000
_cell.angle_alpha   90.00
_cell.angle_beta   90.00
_cell.angle_gamma   90.00
#
_symmetry.space_group_name_H-M   'P 1'
#
loop_
_entity.id
_entity.type
_entity.pdbx_description
1 polymer ?
#
loop_
_entity_poly.entity_id
_entity_poly.type
_entity_poly.pdbx_seq_one_letter_code
_entity_poly.pdbx_strand_id
1 'polypeptide(L)'
;MKRLKLLWMILKRTKATQVILGFVLFLFANAAVIQLVEPNINRYGDALWYCYAVISTAGFGDFVTVTFIGKICSVLLTIYAIFVIAIVTGVVVNFYTQMVEMQRKETLTMFMDKLERLPELSKEELESISKKVREFR
;
A
#
# COMPACT_ATOMS: atom_id res chain seq x y z
N MET A 1 15.29 11.83 2.09
CA MET A 1 15.42 11.32 0.69
C MET A 1 15.51 9.80 0.55
N LYS A 2 16.20 9.05 1.43
CA LYS A 2 16.34 7.57 1.30
C LYS A 2 15.00 6.80 1.36
N ARG A 3 14.08 7.19 2.27
CA ARG A 3 12.76 6.53 2.46
C ARG A 3 11.83 6.64 1.25
N LEU A 4 11.77 7.82 0.61
CA LEU A 4 11.00 8.05 -0.62
C LEU A 4 11.53 7.22 -1.79
N LYS A 5 12.86 7.08 -1.92
CA LYS A 5 13.48 6.22 -2.94
C LYS A 5 13.16 4.74 -2.73
N LEU A 6 13.11 4.28 -1.47
CA LEU A 6 12.74 2.89 -1.13
C LEU A 6 11.29 2.59 -1.54
N LEU A 7 10.35 3.45 -1.16
CA LEU A 7 8.94 3.31 -1.52
C LEU A 7 8.74 3.33 -3.05
N TRP A 8 9.39 4.26 -3.75
CA TRP A 8 9.34 4.33 -5.20
C TRP A 8 9.93 3.09 -5.90
N MET A 9 11.02 2.54 -5.35
CA MET A 9 11.62 1.29 -5.84
C MET A 9 10.69 0.10 -5.64
N ILE A 10 10.00 0.02 -4.49
CA ILE A 10 9.00 -1.03 -4.23
C ILE A 10 7.85 -0.92 -5.23
N LEU A 11 7.28 0.28 -5.42
CA LEU A 11 6.18 0.52 -6.36
C LEU A 11 6.55 0.15 -7.80
N LYS A 12 7.77 0.48 -8.26
CA LYS A 12 8.26 0.09 -9.58
C LYS A 12 8.43 -1.42 -9.73
N ARG A 13 8.97 -2.10 -8.70
CA ARG A 13 9.17 -3.56 -8.74
C ARG A 13 7.86 -4.34 -8.72
N THR A 14 6.87 -3.88 -7.95
CA THR A 14 5.57 -4.56 -7.83
C THR A 14 4.61 -4.21 -8.96
N LYS A 15 4.96 -3.27 -9.85
CA LYS A 15 4.06 -2.67 -10.85
C LYS A 15 2.77 -2.09 -10.24
N ALA A 16 2.74 -1.85 -8.93
CA ALA A 16 1.55 -1.37 -8.23
C ALA A 16 1.06 -0.03 -8.80
N THR A 17 1.96 0.84 -9.26
CA THR A 17 1.61 2.10 -9.93
C THR A 17 0.76 1.88 -11.19
N GLN A 18 1.05 0.84 -11.99
CA GLN A 18 0.28 0.54 -13.20
C GLN A 18 -1.12 0.02 -12.85
N VAL A 19 -1.22 -0.81 -11.81
CA VAL A 19 -2.50 -1.35 -11.34
C VAL A 19 -3.39 -0.25 -10.76
N ILE A 20 -2.82 0.65 -9.94
CA ILE A 20 -3.54 1.78 -9.35
C ILE A 20 -3.97 2.76 -10.45
N LEU A 21 -3.09 3.10 -11.39
CA LEU A 21 -3.45 3.97 -12.51
C LEU A 21 -4.55 3.36 -13.37
N GLY A 22 -4.45 2.05 -13.65
CA GLY A 22 -5.49 1.30 -14.35
C GLY A 22 -6.82 1.33 -13.61
N PHE A 23 -6.81 1.21 -12.27
CA PHE A 23 -8.02 1.30 -11.46
C PHE A 23 -8.64 2.69 -11.50
N VAL A 24 -7.83 3.76 -11.44
CA VAL A 24 -8.33 5.13 -11.56
C VAL A 24 -9.00 5.34 -12.92
N LEU A 25 -8.36 4.93 -14.01
CA LEU A 25 -8.96 5.01 -15.35
C LEU A 25 -10.23 4.17 -15.47
N PHE A 26 -10.21 2.95 -14.91
CA PHE A 26 -11.37 2.07 -14.86
C PHE A 26 -12.52 2.69 -14.08
N LEU A 27 -12.26 3.36 -12.96
CA LEU A 27 -13.27 4.04 -12.15
C LEU A 27 -13.98 5.13 -12.96
N PHE A 28 -13.23 6.00 -13.63
CA PHE A 28 -13.83 7.06 -14.46
C PHE A 28 -14.62 6.48 -15.65
N ALA A 29 -14.11 5.42 -16.29
CA ALA A 29 -14.82 4.74 -17.37
C ALA A 29 -16.11 4.04 -16.85
N ASN A 30 -16.03 3.38 -15.70
CA ASN A 30 -17.16 2.70 -15.07
C ASN A 30 -18.26 3.71 -14.71
N ALA A 31 -17.91 4.86 -14.13
CA ALA A 31 -18.85 5.94 -13.85
C ALA A 31 -19.55 6.44 -15.12
N ALA A 32 -18.85 6.51 -16.26
CA ALA A 32 -19.45 6.92 -17.52
C ALA A 32 -20.47 5.89 -18.01
N VAL A 33 -20.13 4.60 -17.91
CA VAL A 33 -21.05 3.51 -18.26
C VAL A 33 -22.27 3.52 -17.33
N ILE A 34 -22.08 3.65 -16.01
CA ILE A 34 -23.15 3.74 -15.01
C ILE A 34 -24.13 4.86 -15.36
N GLN A 35 -23.62 6.07 -15.66
CA GLN A 35 -24.47 7.21 -16.04
C GLN A 35 -25.29 6.93 -17.31
N LEU A 36 -24.72 6.22 -18.29
CA LEU A 36 -25.38 5.93 -19.56
C LEU A 36 -26.47 4.85 -19.43
N VAL A 37 -26.27 3.88 -18.54
CA VAL A 37 -27.17 2.72 -18.42
C VAL A 37 -28.19 2.84 -17.30
N GLU A 38 -27.93 3.64 -16.26
CA GLU A 38 -28.84 3.78 -15.12
C GLU A 38 -29.76 4.99 -15.25
N PRO A 39 -31.09 4.79 -15.28
CA PRO A 39 -32.06 5.87 -15.52
C PRO A 39 -32.13 6.89 -14.38
N ASN A 40 -31.76 6.49 -13.16
CA ASN A 40 -31.82 7.35 -11.98
C ASN A 40 -30.52 8.13 -11.74
N ILE A 41 -29.47 7.89 -12.53
CA ILE A 41 -28.15 8.51 -12.38
C ILE A 41 -27.89 9.41 -13.59
N ASN A 42 -28.40 10.63 -13.54
CA ASN A 42 -28.46 11.52 -14.70
C ASN A 42 -27.18 12.33 -14.92
N ARG A 43 -26.38 12.55 -13.88
CA ARG A 43 -25.14 13.34 -13.95
C ARG A 43 -23.92 12.47 -13.71
N TYR A 44 -22.82 12.80 -14.37
CA TYR A 44 -21.55 12.11 -14.19
C TYR A 44 -21.03 12.20 -12.75
N GLY A 45 -21.25 13.34 -12.09
CA GLY A 45 -20.90 13.53 -10.67
C GLY A 45 -21.64 12.56 -9.75
N ASP A 46 -22.91 12.28 -10.03
CA ASP A 46 -23.72 11.33 -9.26
C ASP A 46 -23.23 9.89 -9.49
N ALA A 47 -22.79 9.56 -10.71
CA ALA A 47 -22.18 8.27 -11.00
C ALA A 47 -20.83 8.08 -10.30
N LEU A 48 -19.99 9.12 -10.25
CA LEU A 48 -18.74 9.09 -9.49
C LEU A 48 -18.99 8.95 -7.98
N TRP A 49 -19.99 9.64 -7.46
CA TRP A 49 -20.42 9.52 -6.08
C TRP A 49 -20.91 8.11 -5.76
N TYR A 50 -21.71 7.51 -6.66
CA TYR A 50 -22.11 6.11 -6.57
C TYR A 50 -20.89 5.17 -6.52
N CYS A 51 -19.93 5.33 -7.45
CA CYS A 51 -18.71 4.52 -7.46
C CYS A 51 -17.93 4.65 -6.14
N TYR A 52 -17.83 5.86 -5.58
CA TYR A 52 -17.25 6.08 -4.26
C TYR A 52 -18.01 5.34 -3.15
N ALA A 53 -19.34 5.42 -3.11
CA ALA A 53 -20.17 4.75 -2.11
C ALA A 53 -20.02 3.22 -2.16
N VAL A 54 -19.85 2.65 -3.36
CA VAL A 54 -19.59 1.21 -3.57
C VAL A 54 -18.18 0.82 -3.10
N ILE A 55 -17.14 1.52 -3.57
CA ILE A 55 -15.74 1.21 -3.24
C ILE A 55 -15.47 1.36 -1.75
N SER A 56 -16.02 2.40 -1.12
CA SER A 56 -15.88 2.66 0.31
C SER A 56 -16.69 1.69 1.17
N THR A 57 -17.56 0.87 0.56
CA THR A 57 -18.54 0.02 1.25
C THR A 57 -19.52 0.80 2.14
N ALA A 58 -19.63 2.12 1.95
CA ALA A 58 -20.53 2.98 2.72
C ALA A 58 -21.99 2.75 2.34
N GLY A 59 -22.28 2.58 1.05
CA GLY A 59 -23.59 2.17 0.56
C GLY A 59 -24.76 3.04 1.01
N PHE A 60 -24.65 4.37 0.88
CA PHE A 60 -25.67 5.33 1.35
C PHE A 60 -27.08 5.09 0.81
N GLY A 61 -27.21 4.44 -0.36
CA GLY A 61 -28.50 4.04 -0.93
C GLY A 61 -29.30 5.15 -1.61
N ASP A 62 -28.71 6.34 -1.74
CA ASP A 62 -29.23 7.48 -2.49
C ASP A 62 -29.21 7.24 -4.00
N PHE A 63 -28.16 6.57 -4.51
CA PHE A 63 -28.10 6.05 -5.87
C PHE A 63 -27.87 4.54 -5.88
N VAL A 64 -28.62 3.84 -6.72
CA VAL A 64 -28.55 2.38 -6.86
C VAL A 64 -28.63 1.96 -8.32
N THR A 65 -27.90 0.91 -8.67
CA THR A 65 -27.96 0.30 -10.01
C THR A 65 -29.11 -0.70 -10.09
N VAL A 66 -30.09 -0.43 -10.94
CA VAL A 66 -31.23 -1.31 -11.17
C VAL A 66 -31.05 -2.16 -12.42
N THR A 67 -30.31 -1.68 -13.41
CA THR A 67 -30.11 -2.38 -14.68
C THR A 67 -29.13 -3.54 -14.56
N PHE A 68 -29.26 -4.51 -15.47
CA PHE A 68 -28.36 -5.66 -15.51
C PHE A 68 -26.90 -5.25 -15.76
N ILE A 69 -26.69 -4.32 -16.71
CA ILE A 69 -25.34 -3.83 -17.06
C ILE A 69 -24.74 -3.03 -15.89
N GLY A 70 -25.52 -2.15 -15.26
CA GLY A 70 -25.06 -1.39 -14.11
C GLY A 70 -24.66 -2.30 -12.94
N LYS A 71 -25.46 -3.33 -12.64
CA LYS A 71 -25.13 -4.34 -11.62
C LYS A 71 -23.82 -5.07 -11.91
N ILE A 72 -23.58 -5.48 -13.16
CA ILE A 72 -22.31 -6.09 -13.57
C ILE A 72 -21.15 -5.12 -13.37
N CYS A 73 -21.33 -3.86 -13.78
CA CYS A 73 -20.30 -2.82 -13.62
C CYS A 73 -19.94 -2.62 -12.15
N SER A 74 -20.90 -2.65 -11.24
CA SER A 74 -20.69 -2.52 -9.80
C SER A 74 -20.00 -3.72 -9.17
N VAL A 75 -20.31 -4.94 -9.64
CA VAL A 75 -19.61 -6.16 -9.23
C VAL A 75 -18.14 -6.10 -9.65
N LEU A 76 -17.88 -5.75 -10.92
CA LEU A 76 -16.52 -5.61 -11.44
C LEU A 76 -15.73 -4.51 -10.69
N LEU A 77 -16.38 -3.39 -10.40
CA LEU A 77 -15.80 -2.30 -9.60
C LEU A 77 -15.38 -2.78 -8.22
N THR A 78 -16.24 -3.52 -7.54
CA THR A 78 -15.97 -4.08 -6.21
C THR A 78 -14.81 -5.07 -6.25
N ILE A 79 -14.80 -6.00 -7.21
CA ILE A 79 -13.71 -6.99 -7.36
C ILE A 79 -12.36 -6.29 -7.56
N TYR A 80 -12.30 -5.31 -8.47
CA TYR A 80 -11.06 -4.58 -8.73
C TYR A 80 -10.64 -3.76 -7.49
N ALA A 81 -11.58 -3.09 -6.82
CA ALA A 81 -11.28 -2.35 -5.59
C ALA A 81 -10.63 -3.24 -4.51
N ILE A 82 -11.13 -4.46 -4.30
CA ILE A 82 -10.56 -5.43 -3.36
C ILE A 82 -9.10 -5.74 -3.73
N PHE A 83 -8.80 -6.01 -5.00
CA PHE A 83 -7.42 -6.28 -5.44
C PHE A 83 -6.49 -5.07 -5.20
N VAL A 84 -6.97 -3.85 -5.46
CA VAL A 84 -6.18 -2.64 -5.23
C VAL A 84 -5.88 -2.45 -3.76
N ILE A 85 -6.88 -2.61 -2.88
CA ILE A 85 -6.70 -2.51 -1.42
C ILE A 85 -5.69 -3.56 -0.93
N ALA A 86 -5.76 -4.80 -1.42
CA ALA A 86 -4.82 -5.85 -1.08
C ALA A 86 -3.38 -5.52 -1.51
N ILE A 87 -3.20 -5.00 -2.73
CA ILE A 87 -1.88 -4.60 -3.26
C ILE A 87 -1.31 -3.43 -2.46
N VAL A 88 -2.12 -2.40 -2.18
CA VAL A 88 -1.70 -1.24 -1.38
C VAL A 88 -1.24 -1.69 0.00
N THR A 89 -2.02 -2.56 0.66
CA THR A 89 -1.66 -3.14 1.95
C THR A 89 -0.33 -3.90 1.87
N GLY A 90 -0.15 -4.74 0.85
CA GLY A 90 1.10 -5.48 0.63
C GLY A 90 2.32 -4.57 0.40
N VAL A 91 2.14 -3.46 -0.33
CA VAL A 91 3.19 -2.45 -0.54
C VAL A 91 3.58 -1.78 0.77
N VAL A 92 2.60 -1.41 1.60
CA VAL A 92 2.85 -0.80 2.92
C VAL A 92 3.60 -1.78 3.82
N VAL A 93 3.15 -3.02 3.93
CA VAL A 93 3.83 -4.05 4.74
C VAL A 93 5.26 -4.25 4.27
N ASN A 94 5.49 -4.43 2.96
CA ASN A 94 6.83 -4.59 2.39
C ASN A 94 7.73 -3.38 2.67
N PHE A 95 7.19 -2.16 2.60
CA PHE A 95 7.93 -0.95 2.94
C PHE A 95 8.38 -0.94 4.40
N TYR A 96 7.50 -1.28 5.33
CA TYR A 96 7.85 -1.38 6.75
C TYR A 96 8.87 -2.49 7.02
N THR A 97 8.70 -3.66 6.42
CA THR A 97 9.66 -4.77 6.55
C THR A 97 11.05 -4.36 6.07
N GLN A 98 11.16 -3.74 4.88
CA GLN A 98 12.45 -3.26 4.35
C GLN A 98 13.07 -2.18 5.24
N MET A 99 12.26 -1.30 5.82
CA MET A 99 12.73 -0.29 6.77
C MET A 99 13.34 -0.91 8.03
N VAL A 100 12.67 -1.92 8.61
CA VAL A 100 13.18 -2.64 9.79
C VAL A 100 14.44 -3.45 9.46
N GLU A 101 14.48 -4.09 8.29
CA GLU A 101 15.68 -4.82 7.84
C GLU A 101 16.88 -3.89 7.62
N MET A 102 16.65 -2.68 7.08
CA MET A 102 17.72 -1.68 6.92
C MET A 102 18.31 -1.27 8.28
N GLN A 103 17.47 -0.99 9.29
CA GLN A 103 17.94 -0.66 10.64
C GLN A 103 18.73 -1.80 11.27
N ARG A 104 18.28 -3.05 11.07
CA ARG A 104 18.97 -4.24 11.55
C ARG A 104 20.34 -4.40 10.90
N LYS A 105 20.44 -4.21 9.57
CA LYS A 105 21.70 -4.26 8.84
C LYS A 105 22.67 -3.16 9.30
N GLU A 106 22.21 -1.93 9.45
CA GLU A 106 23.04 -0.83 9.99
C GLU A 106 23.58 -1.17 11.39
N THR A 107 22.74 -1.74 12.25
CA THR A 107 23.14 -2.17 13.59
C THR A 107 24.19 -3.29 13.53
N LEU A 108 23.98 -4.32 12.70
CA LEU A 108 24.91 -5.43 12.51
C LEU A 108 26.26 -4.95 11.95
N THR A 109 26.26 -4.06 10.96
CA THR A 109 27.49 -3.49 10.41
C THR A 109 28.29 -2.73 11.48
N MET A 110 27.63 -1.95 12.34
CA MET A 110 28.31 -1.29 13.46
C MET A 110 28.89 -2.30 14.46
N PHE A 111 28.18 -3.39 14.76
CA PHE A 111 28.72 -4.45 15.62
C PHE A 111 29.91 -5.16 14.96
N MET A 112 29.85 -5.44 13.66
CA MET A 112 30.95 -6.07 12.93
C MET A 112 32.21 -5.19 12.89
N ASP A 113 32.09 -3.89 12.65
CA ASP A 113 33.23 -2.95 12.69
C ASP A 113 33.86 -2.91 14.09
N LYS A 114 33.05 -2.95 15.16
CA LYS A 114 33.56 -3.09 16.53
C LYS A 114 34.26 -4.43 16.75
N LEU A 115 33.75 -5.52 16.21
CA LEU A 115 34.39 -6.84 16.32
C LEU A 115 35.73 -6.89 15.56
N GLU A 116 35.84 -6.18 14.45
CA GLU A 116 37.09 -6.12 13.66
C GLU A 116 38.19 -5.34 14.40
N ARG A 117 37.80 -4.35 15.22
CA ARG A 117 38.70 -3.58 16.10
C ARG A 117 38.77 -4.09 17.53
N LEU A 118 38.45 -5.37 17.77
CA LEU A 118 38.56 -6.02 19.09
C LEU A 118 39.87 -5.76 19.85
N PRO A 119 41.05 -5.75 19.21
CA PRO A 119 42.31 -5.51 19.93
C PRO A 119 42.46 -4.07 20.44
N GLU A 120 41.76 -3.11 19.84
CA GLU A 120 41.85 -1.67 20.13
C GLU A 120 40.73 -1.18 21.07
N LEU A 121 39.73 -2.04 21.34
CA LEU A 121 38.60 -1.72 22.21
C LEU A 121 39.02 -1.59 23.68
N SER A 122 38.61 -0.50 24.31
CA SER A 122 38.80 -0.31 25.75
C SER A 122 37.94 -1.31 26.56
N LYS A 123 38.35 -1.64 27.79
CA LYS A 123 37.59 -2.55 28.67
C LYS A 123 36.15 -2.09 28.90
N GLU A 124 35.92 -0.77 28.98
CA GLU A 124 34.61 -0.15 29.18
C GLU A 124 33.67 -0.38 27.98
N GLU A 125 34.20 -0.32 26.75
CA GLU A 125 33.43 -0.58 25.53
C GLU A 125 33.06 -2.06 25.40
N LEU A 126 33.97 -2.96 25.80
CA LEU A 126 33.75 -4.41 25.85
C LEU A 126 32.62 -4.78 26.83
N GLU A 127 32.58 -4.15 28.00
CA GLU A 127 31.48 -4.31 28.97
C GLU A 127 30.15 -3.77 28.42
N SER A 128 30.16 -2.63 27.71
CA SER A 128 28.95 -2.06 27.10
C SER A 128 28.34 -2.98 26.04
N ILE A 129 29.17 -3.66 25.25
CA ILE A 129 28.75 -4.63 24.22
C ILE A 129 28.20 -5.89 24.89
N SER A 130 28.92 -6.45 25.89
CA SER A 130 28.47 -7.60 26.66
C SER A 130 27.10 -7.37 27.31
N LYS A 131 26.89 -6.17 27.88
CA LYS A 131 25.62 -5.78 28.49
C LYS A 131 24.48 -5.70 27.47
N LYS A 132 24.72 -5.06 26.31
CA LYS A 132 23.74 -5.01 25.21
C LYS A 132 23.40 -6.41 24.67
N VAL A 133 24.38 -7.29 24.50
CA VAL A 133 24.14 -8.66 24.01
C VAL A 133 23.34 -9.48 25.02
N ARG A 134 23.58 -9.29 26.33
CA ARG A 134 22.76 -9.89 27.39
C ARG A 134 21.32 -9.38 27.41
N GLU A 135 21.08 -8.12 27.06
CA GLU A 135 19.72 -7.55 26.95
C GLU A 135 18.95 -8.05 25.71
N PHE A 136 19.66 -8.45 24.65
CA PHE A 136 19.06 -8.99 23.42
C PHE A 136 18.83 -10.51 23.44
N ARG A 137 19.33 -11.23 24.46
CA ARG A 137 19.12 -12.67 24.66
C ARG A 137 17.90 -12.92 25.53
#